data_AF-A0A7C4Z8C1-F1
#
_entry.id   AF-A0A7C4Z8C1-F1
#
_cell.length_a   1.000
_cell.length_b   1.000
_cell.length_c   1.000
_cell.angle_alpha   90.00
_cell.angle_beta   90.00
_cell.angle_gamma   90.00
#
_symmetry.space_group_name_H-M   'P 1'
#
loop_
_entity.id
_entity.type
_entity.pdbx_description
1 polymer ?
#
loop_
_entity_poly.entity_id
_entity_poly.type
_entity_poly.pdbx_seq_one_letter_code
_entity_poly.pdbx_strand_id
1 'polypeptide(L)'
;MIRKPKSRKAFRPCRHCQKAPASRPRGLCWGCYKCREIRRRYTRKFLPSSIHDRYCNPPLPPSPTTARAGTREKLAVLCIRAMFGLNLWHPDDGPPAEMLR
;
A
#
# COMPACT_ATOMS: atom_id res chain seq x y z
N MET A 1 -1.30 -8.98 48.49
CA MET A 1 -1.24 -9.02 47.00
C MET A 1 -0.57 -7.75 46.48
N ILE A 2 0.73 -7.79 46.17
CA ILE A 2 1.47 -6.63 45.66
C ILE A 2 1.13 -6.47 44.17
N ARG A 3 0.42 -5.39 43.81
CA ARG A 3 0.13 -5.05 42.40
C ARG A 3 1.44 -4.64 41.72
N LYS A 4 1.94 -5.46 40.79
CA LYS A 4 3.10 -5.09 39.95
C LYS A 4 2.80 -3.79 39.19
N PRO A 5 3.70 -2.79 39.18
CA PRO A 5 3.48 -1.56 38.44
C PRO A 5 3.40 -1.87 36.94
N LYS A 6 2.31 -1.45 36.28
CA LYS A 6 2.16 -1.56 34.82
C LYS A 6 3.30 -0.78 34.17
N SER A 7 4.08 -1.43 33.31
CA SER A 7 5.14 -0.75 32.56
C SER A 7 4.54 0.44 31.80
N ARG A 8 5.04 1.66 32.08
CA ARG A 8 4.64 2.85 31.32
C ARG A 8 5.17 2.65 29.90
N LYS A 9 4.32 2.23 28.96
CA LYS A 9 4.68 2.23 27.53
C LYS A 9 5.22 3.62 27.19
N ALA A 10 6.49 3.67 26.77
CA ALA A 10 7.13 4.91 26.36
C ALA A 10 6.34 5.50 25.18
N PHE A 11 5.68 6.62 25.42
CA PHE A 11 4.91 7.29 24.38
C PHE A 11 5.87 8.04 23.47
N ARG A 12 5.75 7.88 22.15
CA ARG A 12 6.53 8.68 21.21
C ARG A 12 6.11 10.15 21.35
N PRO A 13 7.04 11.12 21.44
CA PRO A 13 6.69 12.53 21.52
C PRO A 13 6.10 13.03 20.20
N CYS A 14 5.25 14.06 20.28
CA CYS A 14 4.69 14.75 19.11
C CYS A 14 5.80 15.25 18.18
N ARG A 15 5.70 14.96 16.88
CA ARG A 15 6.66 15.41 15.85
C ARG A 15 6.71 16.92 15.63
N HIS A 16 5.71 17.66 16.12
CA HIS A 16 5.67 19.12 16.00
C HIS A 16 6.15 19.82 17.28
N CYS A 17 5.42 19.64 18.38
CA CYS A 17 5.71 20.37 19.60
C CYS A 17 6.68 19.66 20.55
N GLN A 18 6.86 18.33 20.40
CA GLN A 18 7.64 17.45 21.30
C GLN A 18 7.23 17.46 22.79
N LYS A 19 6.31 18.33 23.21
CA LYS A 19 5.84 18.53 24.59
C LYS A 19 4.80 17.51 25.06
N ALA A 20 4.13 16.83 24.12
CA ALA A 20 2.99 15.96 24.41
C ALA A 20 3.11 14.62 23.67
N PRO A 21 2.49 13.55 24.18
CA PRO A 21 2.46 12.24 23.53
C PRO A 21 1.79 12.31 22.13
N ALA A 22 2.39 11.64 21.15
CA ALA A 22 1.91 11.54 19.76
C ALA A 22 0.71 10.59 19.64
N SER A 23 -0.48 11.03 20.08
CA SER A 23 -1.69 10.21 20.15
C SER A 23 -2.53 10.20 18.86
N ARG A 24 -2.13 10.95 17.83
CA ARG A 24 -2.91 11.17 16.59
C ARG A 24 -2.12 10.78 15.32
N PRO A 25 -2.81 10.56 14.18
CA PRO A 25 -2.14 10.28 12.90
C PRO A 25 -1.09 11.33 12.57
N ARG A 26 -0.11 10.95 11.74
CA ARG A 26 1.08 11.75 11.40
C ARG A 26 2.07 11.94 12.55
N GLY A 27 1.85 11.29 13.70
CA GLY A 27 2.73 11.37 14.87
C GLY A 27 2.57 12.69 15.64
N LEU A 28 1.34 13.20 15.74
CA LEU A 28 1.04 14.49 16.39
C LEU A 28 0.26 14.28 17.70
N CYS A 29 0.34 15.23 18.62
CA CYS A 29 -0.57 15.30 19.75
C CYS A 29 -1.94 15.90 19.32
N TRP A 30 -2.94 15.84 20.20
CA TRP A 30 -4.28 16.35 19.92
C TRP A 30 -4.29 17.83 19.47
N GLY A 31 -3.59 18.70 20.19
CA GLY A 31 -3.53 20.14 19.87
C GLY A 31 -2.89 20.43 18.51
N CYS A 32 -1.72 19.82 18.26
CA CYS A 32 -1.02 19.96 16.98
C CYS A 32 -1.82 19.35 15.81
N TYR A 33 -2.59 18.29 16.05
CA TYR A 33 -3.42 17.66 15.02
C TYR A 33 -4.66 18.50 14.66
N LYS A 34 -5.25 19.23 15.61
CA LYS A 34 -6.44 20.05 15.38
C LYS A 34 -6.12 21.33 14.59
N CYS A 35 -4.91 21.86 14.75
CA CYS A 35 -4.45 23.00 13.95
C CYS A 35 -4.24 22.60 12.48
N ARG A 36 -5.00 23.22 11.57
CA ARG A 36 -4.99 22.88 10.13
C ARG A 36 -3.63 23.13 9.49
N GLU A 37 -2.96 24.22 9.84
CA GLU A 37 -1.65 24.61 9.32
C GLU A 37 -0.58 23.61 9.71
N ILE A 38 -0.50 23.27 11.00
CA ILE A 38 0.43 22.27 11.52
C ILE A 38 0.15 20.92 10.88
N ARG A 39 -1.12 20.47 10.87
CA ARG A 39 -1.51 19.17 10.28
C ARG A 39 -1.13 19.03 8.81
N ARG A 40 -1.15 20.12 8.03
CA ARG A 40 -0.79 20.12 6.60
C ARG A 40 0.71 19.95 6.35
N ARG A 41 1.57 20.36 7.28
CA ARG A 41 3.03 20.19 7.17
C ARG A 41 3.50 18.75 7.29
N TYR A 42 2.67 17.85 7.81
CA TYR A 42 2.99 16.44 7.97
C TYR A 42 2.17 15.59 7.01
N THR A 43 2.85 14.91 6.10
CA THR A 43 2.23 13.92 5.21
C THR A 43 1.57 12.83 6.03
N ARG A 44 0.37 12.39 5.60
CA ARG A 44 -0.19 11.12 6.09
C ARG A 44 0.86 10.08 5.74
N LYS A 45 1.39 9.36 6.73
CA LYS A 45 2.05 8.08 6.41
C LYS A 45 1.01 7.32 5.58
N PHE A 46 1.30 7.11 4.31
CA PHE A 46 0.63 6.09 3.52
C PHE A 46 0.67 4.81 4.36
N LEU A 47 -0.37 3.98 4.24
CA LEU A 47 -0.44 2.71 4.97
C LEU A 47 0.91 1.98 4.91
N PRO A 48 1.27 1.18 5.93
CA PRO A 48 2.50 0.39 5.90
C PRO A 48 2.64 -0.25 4.51
N SER A 49 3.77 -0.02 3.82
CA SER A 49 4.02 -0.46 2.44
C SER A 49 3.63 -1.92 2.19
N SER A 50 3.71 -2.76 3.22
CA SER A 50 3.35 -4.18 3.15
C SER A 50 1.91 -4.48 2.69
N ILE A 51 0.93 -3.59 2.93
CA ILE A 51 -0.44 -3.77 2.44
C ILE A 51 -0.61 -3.14 1.05
N HIS A 52 0.14 -2.08 0.77
CA HIS A 52 0.06 -1.33 -0.49
C HIS A 52 0.74 -2.09 -1.64
N ASP A 53 1.87 -2.74 -1.40
CA ASP A 53 2.64 -3.36 -2.48
C ASP A 53 1.93 -4.61 -3.04
N ARG A 54 1.34 -5.45 -2.19
CA ARG A 54 0.73 -6.71 -2.64
C ARG A 54 -0.56 -6.54 -3.45
N TYR A 55 -1.33 -5.48 -3.19
CA TYR A 55 -2.64 -5.26 -3.82
C TYR A 55 -2.72 -3.99 -4.68
N CYS A 56 -1.84 -3.01 -4.47
CA CYS A 56 -1.83 -1.78 -5.25
C CYS A 56 -0.67 -1.69 -6.26
N ASN A 57 0.38 -2.50 -6.12
CA ASN A 57 1.50 -2.54 -7.07
C ASN A 57 2.13 -3.94 -7.18
N PRO A 58 1.37 -4.96 -7.63
CA PRO A 58 1.89 -6.31 -7.77
C PRO A 58 3.03 -6.37 -8.80
N PRO A 59 4.01 -7.28 -8.63
CA PRO A 59 5.10 -7.44 -9.58
C PRO A 59 4.58 -7.78 -10.97
N LEU A 60 5.28 -7.29 -12.00
CA LEU A 60 4.96 -7.61 -13.39
C LEU A 60 5.09 -9.13 -13.62
N PRO A 61 4.19 -9.71 -14.44
CA PRO A 61 4.33 -11.10 -14.83
C PRO A 61 5.63 -11.29 -15.63
N PRO A 62 6.31 -12.45 -15.51
CA PRO A 62 7.63 -12.67 -16.10
C PRO A 62 7.61 -12.76 -17.63
N SER A 63 6.44 -12.88 -18.25
CA SER A 63 6.32 -13.01 -19.70
C SER A 63 5.00 -12.39 -20.20
N PRO A 64 5.03 -11.71 -21.36
CA PRO A 64 3.82 -11.24 -22.03
C PRO A 64 2.97 -12.42 -22.52
N THR A 65 1.71 -12.15 -22.82
CA THR A 65 0.85 -13.11 -23.52
C THR A 65 0.37 -12.55 -24.84
N THR A 66 0.37 -13.40 -25.85
CA THR A 66 -0.22 -13.16 -27.18
C THR A 66 -1.67 -13.62 -27.26
N ALA A 67 -2.27 -14.09 -26.15
CA ALA A 67 -3.66 -14.51 -26.15
C ALA A 67 -4.59 -13.33 -26.42
N ARG A 68 -5.56 -13.53 -27.33
CA ARG A 68 -6.48 -12.46 -27.75
C ARG A 68 -7.42 -12.07 -26.61
N ALA A 69 -7.71 -10.77 -26.49
CA ALA A 69 -8.67 -10.27 -25.50
C ALA A 69 -10.04 -10.97 -25.65
N GLY A 70 -10.67 -11.30 -24.52
CA GLY A 70 -11.98 -11.95 -24.49
C GLY A 70 -12.00 -13.45 -24.80
N THR A 71 -10.87 -14.08 -25.14
CA THR A 71 -10.82 -15.54 -25.32
C THR A 71 -10.59 -16.28 -24.00
N ARG A 72 -10.92 -17.57 -23.97
CA ARG A 72 -10.73 -18.43 -22.80
C ARG A 72 -9.26 -18.54 -22.41
N GLU A 73 -8.36 -18.53 -23.39
CA GLU A 73 -6.92 -18.60 -23.19
C GLU A 73 -6.41 -17.36 -22.46
N LYS A 74 -6.87 -16.15 -22.85
CA LYS A 74 -6.50 -14.93 -22.13
C LYS A 74 -7.05 -14.94 -20.71
N LEU A 75 -8.31 -15.37 -20.51
CA LEU A 75 -8.88 -15.50 -19.18
C LEU A 75 -8.09 -16.47 -18.29
N ALA A 76 -7.64 -17.61 -18.83
CA ALA A 76 -6.80 -18.56 -18.10
C ALA A 76 -5.48 -17.91 -17.64
N VAL A 77 -4.80 -17.15 -18.51
CA VAL A 77 -3.58 -16.42 -18.16
C VAL A 77 -3.82 -15.39 -17.04
N LEU A 78 -4.93 -14.63 -17.13
CA LEU A 78 -5.28 -13.63 -16.12
C LEU A 78 -5.60 -14.29 -14.77
N CYS A 79 -6.31 -15.43 -14.76
CA CYS A 79 -6.59 -16.20 -13.55
C CYS A 79 -5.29 -16.69 -12.89
N ILE A 80 -4.36 -17.25 -13.67
CA ILE A 80 -3.06 -17.68 -13.16
C ILE A 80 -2.31 -16.49 -12.54
N ARG A 81 -2.19 -15.36 -13.26
CA ARG A 81 -1.53 -14.15 -12.74
C ARG A 81 -2.16 -13.67 -11.44
N ALA A 82 -3.48 -13.64 -11.35
CA ALA A 82 -4.21 -13.27 -10.14
C ALA A 82 -3.91 -14.21 -8.96
N MET A 83 -3.91 -15.53 -9.19
CA MET A 83 -3.62 -16.54 -8.16
C MET A 83 -2.20 -16.38 -7.58
N PHE A 84 -1.24 -15.98 -8.41
CA PHE A 84 0.14 -15.74 -7.99
C PHE A 84 0.39 -14.31 -7.47
N GLY A 85 -0.64 -13.46 -7.40
CA GLY A 85 -0.50 -12.07 -6.94
C GLY A 85 0.39 -11.22 -7.86
N LEU A 86 0.43 -11.56 -9.15
CA LEU A 86 1.12 -10.81 -10.19
C LEU A 86 0.19 -9.72 -10.75
N ASN A 87 0.76 -8.74 -11.43
CA ASN A 87 -0.03 -7.82 -12.22
C ASN A 87 -0.78 -8.60 -13.31
N LEU A 88 -2.05 -8.26 -13.52
CA LEU A 88 -2.88 -8.89 -14.55
C LEU A 88 -2.34 -8.59 -15.95
N TRP A 89 -1.72 -7.43 -16.14
CA TRP A 89 -1.27 -6.93 -17.43
C TRP A 89 0.26 -6.86 -17.48
N HIS A 90 0.83 -7.25 -18.63
CA HIS A 90 2.21 -6.95 -18.99
C HIS A 90 2.21 -5.78 -20.00
N PRO A 91 3.18 -4.85 -19.96
CA PRO A 91 3.29 -3.78 -20.95
C PRO A 91 3.35 -4.31 -22.39
N ASP A 92 4.03 -5.44 -22.58
CA ASP A 92 4.16 -6.10 -23.88
C ASP A 92 3.05 -7.14 -24.15
N ASP A 93 1.94 -7.13 -23.39
CA ASP A 93 0.75 -7.90 -23.77
C ASP A 93 0.17 -7.29 -25.06
N GLY A 94 0.57 -7.84 -26.20
CA GLY A 94 0.04 -7.46 -27.51
C GLY A 94 -1.06 -8.41 -28.00
N PRO A 95 -1.90 -7.97 -28.96
CA PRO A 95 -2.61 -8.94 -29.78
C PRO A 95 -1.59 -9.89 -30.45
N PRO A 96 -1.97 -11.13 -30.75
CA PRO A 96 -1.10 -12.03 -31.49
C PRO A 96 -0.67 -11.37 -32.81
N ALA A 97 0.60 -11.58 -33.21
CA ALA A 97 1.23 -10.90 -34.36
C ALA A 97 0.43 -10.98 -35.68
N GLU A 98 -0.46 -11.98 -35.80
CA GLU A 98 -1.35 -12.19 -36.93
C GLU A 98 -2.39 -11.06 -37.17
N MET A 99 -2.64 -10.22 -36.16
CA MET A 99 -3.63 -9.12 -36.24
C MET A 99 -3.05 -7.72 -36.52
N LEU A 100 -1.74 -7.59 -36.74
CA LEU A 100 -1.09 -6.31 -37.11
C LEU A 100 -1.11 -6.06 -38.63
N ARG A 101 -2.13 -6.54 -39.34
CA ARG A 101 -2.29 -6.32 -40.79
C ARG A 101 -3.08 -5.05 -41.09
#